data_AF-A0AA85BPL7-F1
#
_entry.id   AF-A0AA85BPL7-F1
#
_cell.length_a   1.000
_cell.length_b   1.000
_cell.length_c   1.000
_cell.angle_alpha   90.00
_cell.angle_beta   90.00
_cell.angle_gamma   90.00
#
_symmetry.space_group_name_H-M   'P 1'
#
loop_
_entity.id
_entity.type
_entity.pdbx_description
1 polymer ?
#
loop_
_entity_poly.entity_id
_entity_poly.type
_entity_poly.pdbx_seq_one_letter_code
_entity_poly.pdbx_strand_id
1 'polypeptide(L)'
;MKMINSTKCIHPIVYWGQSEEYVFLSIKVANANVDSIVINQEDFMFSAMGTGADGVNKYEFSISYYLPIIPEESRYVVTSLSVNVKLRKELKDSWSRLTLGNQRLPWVRPDFDRYQFNDSDLENNEEECLKVNVVHPSKEERDKHNAEQMMLIDAEEWEAFLNLIKNPLTIYLFLFNVVQFAGYLYVCGALVYGLMQYKEVHKIPFYEWIIDRLVFVQILSILEPLHASLGWIRGGSALPSVFQLFGRSLFCFVLYCHMLNSILRLQLIGFSFHGVSLKLLDIHITFYHY
;
A
#
# COMPACT_ATOMS: atom_id res chain seq x y z
N MET A 1 15.07 -0.67 -64.38
CA MET A 1 15.13 0.06 -63.10
C MET A 1 13.85 -0.28 -62.35
N LYS A 2 13.92 -1.18 -61.36
CA LYS A 2 12.73 -1.67 -60.62
C LYS A 2 12.14 -0.50 -59.83
N MET A 3 10.89 -0.20 -60.10
CA MET A 3 10.07 0.76 -59.37
C MET A 3 10.04 0.36 -57.89
N ILE A 4 10.37 1.31 -57.02
CA ILE A 4 10.29 1.15 -55.57
C ILE A 4 8.81 1.03 -55.23
N ASN A 5 8.37 -0.19 -54.90
CA ASN A 5 6.99 -0.46 -54.50
C ASN A 5 6.64 0.44 -53.30
N SER A 6 5.59 1.25 -53.46
CA SER A 6 4.90 1.91 -52.35
C SER A 6 4.55 0.85 -51.30
N THR A 7 5.25 0.85 -50.16
CA THR A 7 4.96 -0.06 -49.05
C THR A 7 3.54 0.20 -48.58
N LYS A 8 2.63 -0.72 -48.90
CA LYS A 8 1.23 -0.69 -48.46
C LYS A 8 1.22 -0.76 -46.93
N CYS A 9 0.88 0.35 -46.27
CA CYS A 9 0.69 0.36 -44.81
C CYS A 9 -0.61 -0.38 -44.48
N ILE A 10 -0.51 -1.41 -43.64
CA ILE A 10 -1.64 -2.25 -43.25
C ILE A 10 -1.97 -1.96 -41.78
N HIS A 11 -3.25 -1.86 -41.45
CA HIS A 11 -3.67 -1.75 -40.05
C HIS A 11 -3.81 -3.15 -39.44
N PRO A 12 -3.13 -3.43 -38.31
CA PRO A 12 -3.31 -4.68 -37.59
C PRO A 12 -4.68 -4.71 -36.89
N ILE A 13 -5.17 -5.90 -36.57
CA ILE A 13 -6.35 -6.02 -35.71
C ILE A 13 -5.92 -5.68 -34.28
N VAL A 14 -6.59 -4.71 -33.68
CA VAL A 14 -6.33 -4.24 -32.31
C VAL A 14 -7.55 -4.53 -31.46
N TYR A 15 -7.35 -5.31 -30.40
CA TYR A 15 -8.36 -5.50 -29.37
C TYR A 15 -8.14 -4.48 -28.26
N TRP A 16 -9.20 -3.85 -27.76
CA TRP A 16 -9.10 -2.91 -26.65
C TRP A 16 -10.08 -3.24 -25.53
N GLY A 17 -9.62 -3.09 -24.30
CA GLY A 17 -10.44 -3.25 -23.10
C GLY A 17 -10.01 -2.23 -22.06
N GLN A 18 -10.75 -2.15 -20.95
CA GLN A 18 -10.45 -1.22 -19.88
C GLN A 18 -10.76 -1.77 -18.50
N SER A 19 -10.11 -1.18 -17.51
CA SER A 19 -10.48 -1.19 -16.11
C SER A 19 -10.72 0.27 -15.68
N GLU A 20 -11.16 0.52 -14.46
CA GLU A 20 -11.29 1.90 -13.92
C GLU A 20 -10.00 2.71 -14.11
N GLU A 21 -8.87 2.03 -14.01
CA GLU A 21 -7.55 2.63 -13.86
C GLU A 21 -6.64 2.53 -15.10
N TYR A 22 -6.98 1.65 -16.05
CA TYR A 22 -6.11 1.30 -17.17
C TYR A 22 -6.89 1.05 -18.45
N VAL A 23 -6.25 1.31 -19.59
CA VAL A 23 -6.69 0.86 -20.91
C VAL A 23 -5.70 -0.19 -21.42
N PHE A 24 -6.22 -1.29 -21.96
CA PHE A 24 -5.43 -2.38 -22.51
C PHE A 24 -5.60 -2.42 -24.03
N LEU A 25 -4.49 -2.49 -24.77
CA LEU A 25 -4.48 -2.69 -26.21
C LEU A 25 -3.74 -4.00 -26.54
N SER A 26 -4.37 -4.90 -27.26
CA SER A 26 -3.75 -6.13 -27.78
C SER A 26 -3.70 -6.08 -29.30
N ILE A 27 -2.52 -5.78 -29.83
CA ILE A 27 -2.24 -5.60 -31.26
C ILE A 27 -1.83 -6.97 -31.82
N LYS A 28 -2.66 -7.57 -32.68
CA LYS A 28 -2.40 -8.90 -33.26
C LYS A 28 -1.46 -8.80 -34.45
N VAL A 29 -0.17 -9.03 -34.17
CA VAL A 29 0.90 -9.12 -35.19
C VAL A 29 1.80 -10.29 -34.80
N ALA A 30 1.87 -11.31 -35.67
CA ALA A 30 2.71 -12.47 -35.45
C ALA A 30 4.17 -12.17 -35.79
N ASN A 31 5.09 -12.65 -34.95
CA ASN A 31 6.54 -12.41 -35.02
C ASN A 31 6.88 -10.92 -35.23
N ALA A 32 6.23 -10.06 -34.43
CA ALA A 32 6.40 -8.62 -34.53
C ALA A 32 7.84 -8.21 -34.19
N ASN A 33 8.51 -7.55 -35.15
CA ASN A 33 9.70 -6.76 -34.91
C ASN A 33 9.28 -5.29 -34.79
N VAL A 34 9.33 -4.76 -33.56
CA VAL A 34 8.82 -3.42 -33.25
C VAL A 34 9.83 -2.37 -33.68
N ASP A 35 9.43 -1.49 -34.61
CA ASP A 35 10.27 -0.39 -35.09
C ASP A 35 10.17 0.80 -34.14
N SER A 36 8.95 1.20 -33.78
CA SER A 36 8.71 2.32 -32.86
C SER A 36 7.33 2.23 -32.19
N ILE A 37 7.29 2.45 -30.88
CA ILE A 37 6.07 2.68 -30.11
C ILE A 37 6.23 4.01 -29.40
N VAL A 38 5.35 4.97 -29.71
CA VAL A 38 5.32 6.28 -29.07
C VAL A 38 4.01 6.41 -28.32
N ILE A 39 4.12 6.58 -27.01
CA ILE A 39 3.00 6.79 -26.10
C ILE A 39 3.08 8.25 -25.65
N ASN A 40 2.19 9.09 -26.15
CA ASN A 40 2.05 10.47 -25.72
C ASN A 40 0.85 10.60 -24.76
N GLN A 41 0.63 11.78 -24.20
CA GLN A 41 -0.52 12.00 -23.31
C GLN A 41 -1.86 11.87 -24.05
N GLU A 42 -1.93 12.31 -25.31
CA GLU A 42 -3.17 12.36 -26.10
C GLU A 42 -3.17 11.38 -27.27
N ASP A 43 -2.01 10.88 -27.69
CA ASP A 43 -1.88 10.05 -28.90
C ASP A 43 -1.02 8.80 -28.67
N PHE A 44 -1.38 7.74 -29.39
CA PHE A 44 -0.61 6.51 -29.54
C PHE A 44 -0.13 6.36 -30.98
N MET A 45 1.15 6.06 -31.18
CA MET A 45 1.69 5.70 -32.49
C MET A 45 2.41 4.35 -32.42
N PHE A 46 2.12 3.49 -33.39
CA PHE A 46 2.69 2.15 -33.48
C PHE A 46 3.21 1.89 -34.90
N SER A 47 4.46 1.42 -35.01
CA SER A 47 5.06 0.89 -36.22
C SER A 47 5.80 -0.40 -35.91
N ALA A 48 5.50 -1.48 -36.65
CA ALA A 48 6.20 -2.75 -36.55
C ALA A 48 6.17 -3.52 -37.88
N MET A 49 7.19 -4.32 -38.11
CA MET A 49 7.21 -5.34 -39.15
C MET A 49 6.69 -6.65 -38.59
N GLY A 50 5.82 -7.34 -39.32
CA GLY A 50 5.28 -8.63 -38.87
C GLY A 50 4.84 -9.53 -40.00
N THR A 51 4.61 -10.80 -39.67
CA THR A 51 4.20 -11.81 -40.66
C THR A 51 2.68 -11.96 -40.62
N GLY A 52 2.03 -11.57 -41.73
CA GLY A 52 0.60 -11.79 -41.98
C GLY A 52 0.35 -12.92 -42.97
N ALA A 53 -0.92 -13.09 -43.36
CA ALA A 53 -1.32 -14.08 -44.36
C ALA A 53 -0.62 -13.87 -45.73
N ASP A 54 -0.36 -12.62 -46.09
CA ASP A 54 0.29 -12.22 -47.35
C ASP A 54 1.83 -12.10 -47.21
N GLY A 55 2.42 -12.66 -46.15
CA GLY A 55 3.86 -12.57 -45.87
C GLY A 55 4.24 -11.43 -44.94
N VAL A 56 5.51 -10.99 -44.99
CA VAL A 56 6.04 -9.94 -44.10
C VAL A 56 5.56 -8.58 -44.58
N ASN A 57 4.78 -7.89 -43.74
CA ASN A 57 4.21 -6.59 -44.02
C ASN A 57 4.55 -5.58 -42.91
N LYS A 58 4.54 -4.30 -43.28
CA LYS A 58 4.67 -3.19 -42.33
C LYS A 58 3.29 -2.82 -41.79
N TYR A 59 3.16 -2.87 -40.47
CA TYR A 59 1.96 -2.49 -39.73
C TYR A 59 2.18 -1.15 -39.06
N GLU A 60 1.32 -0.19 -39.36
CA GLU A 60 1.42 1.17 -38.84
C GLU A 60 0.04 1.75 -38.57
N PHE A 61 -0.12 2.38 -37.40
CA PHE A 61 -1.32 3.12 -37.06
C PHE A 61 -1.06 4.17 -35.98
N SER A 62 -1.92 5.19 -35.97
CA SER A 62 -1.97 6.21 -34.94
C SER A 62 -3.40 6.36 -34.42
N ILE A 63 -3.57 6.53 -33.11
CA ILE A 63 -4.86 6.75 -32.45
C ILE A 63 -4.72 7.92 -31.49
N SER A 64 -5.64 8.88 -31.58
CA SER A 64 -5.84 9.88 -30.52
C SER A 64 -6.80 9.33 -29.48
N TYR A 65 -6.39 9.32 -28.21
CA TYR A 65 -7.15 8.77 -27.11
C TYR A 65 -8.44 9.53 -26.84
N TYR A 66 -9.43 8.85 -26.27
CA TYR A 66 -10.67 9.50 -25.82
C TYR A 66 -10.41 10.51 -24.68
N LEU A 67 -9.57 10.12 -23.73
CA LEU A 67 -9.13 10.95 -22.61
C LEU A 67 -7.60 10.79 -22.44
N PRO A 68 -6.93 11.78 -21.84
CA PRO A 68 -5.48 11.73 -21.67
C PRO A 68 -5.03 10.58 -20.76
N ILE A 69 -3.83 10.08 -21.02
CA ILE A 69 -3.16 8.99 -20.29
C ILE A 69 -1.83 9.47 -19.72
N ILE A 70 -1.29 8.76 -18.73
CA ILE A 70 0.01 9.03 -18.11
C ILE A 70 1.08 8.19 -18.83
N PRO A 71 1.95 8.79 -19.68
CA PRO A 71 2.89 8.01 -20.48
C PRO A 71 3.95 7.29 -19.63
N GLU A 72 4.37 7.91 -18.53
CA GLU A 72 5.44 7.43 -17.64
C GLU A 72 5.10 6.10 -16.95
N GLU A 73 3.81 5.88 -16.65
CA GLU A 73 3.32 4.65 -16.01
C GLU A 73 2.84 3.60 -17.02
N SER A 74 2.86 3.93 -18.31
CA SER A 74 2.39 3.06 -19.38
C SER A 74 3.50 2.08 -19.80
N ARG A 75 3.12 0.83 -20.07
CA ARG A 75 4.07 -0.26 -20.39
C ARG A 75 3.58 -1.09 -21.56
N TYR A 76 4.50 -1.71 -22.28
CA TYR A 76 4.17 -2.67 -23.33
C TYR A 76 5.00 -3.95 -23.20
N VAL A 77 4.44 -5.04 -23.71
CA VAL A 77 5.06 -6.37 -23.76
C VAL A 77 4.86 -6.94 -25.15
N VAL A 78 5.96 -7.38 -25.78
CA VAL A 78 5.95 -8.03 -27.09
C VAL A 78 5.94 -9.55 -26.88
N THR A 79 4.94 -10.22 -27.43
CA THR A 79 4.84 -11.69 -27.49
C THR A 79 5.04 -12.13 -28.95
N SER A 80 5.33 -13.41 -29.18
CA SER A 80 5.43 -14.00 -30.52
C SER A 80 4.16 -13.84 -31.38
N LEU A 81 2.99 -13.64 -30.77
CA LEU A 81 1.70 -13.56 -31.45
C LEU A 81 1.05 -12.16 -31.41
N SER A 82 1.49 -11.29 -30.50
CA SER A 82 0.82 -9.99 -30.28
C SER A 82 1.70 -9.02 -29.50
N VAL A 83 1.48 -7.73 -29.68
CA VAL A 83 2.01 -6.67 -28.82
C VAL A 83 0.91 -6.22 -27.86
N ASN A 84 1.13 -6.39 -26.56
CA ASN A 84 0.18 -6.01 -25.52
C ASN A 84 0.65 -4.71 -24.86
N VAL A 85 -0.19 -3.68 -24.87
CA VAL A 85 0.09 -2.36 -24.30
C VAL A 85 -0.88 -2.11 -23.14
N LYS A 86 -0.35 -1.63 -22.02
CA LYS A 86 -1.09 -1.21 -20.84
C LYS A 86 -0.88 0.29 -20.65
N LEU A 87 -1.93 1.06 -20.83
CA LEU A 87 -1.94 2.52 -20.73
C LEU A 87 -2.58 2.94 -19.41
N ARG A 88 -1.93 3.81 -18.64
CA ARG A 88 -2.44 4.35 -17.37
C ARG A 88 -3.35 5.54 -17.66
N LYS A 89 -4.63 5.49 -17.24
CA LYS A 89 -5.53 6.64 -17.39
C LYS A 89 -5.11 7.78 -16.46
N GLU A 90 -5.24 9.02 -16.89
CA GLU A 90 -5.05 10.18 -16.01
C GLU A 90 -6.18 10.30 -14.97
N LEU A 91 -7.40 9.97 -15.39
CA LEU A 91 -8.60 9.96 -14.53
C LEU A 91 -9.17 8.54 -14.42
N LYS A 92 -9.60 8.16 -13.21
CA LYS A 92 -10.35 6.92 -13.01
C LYS A 92 -11.76 7.09 -13.56
N ASP A 93 -11.95 6.73 -14.82
CA ASP A 93 -13.20 6.95 -15.54
C ASP A 93 -13.44 5.82 -16.56
N SER A 94 -14.70 5.54 -16.87
CA SER A 94 -15.11 4.53 -17.85
C SER A 94 -15.18 5.14 -19.24
N TRP A 95 -14.29 4.71 -20.14
CA TRP A 95 -14.21 5.22 -21.49
C TRP A 95 -15.32 4.61 -22.35
N SER A 96 -16.23 5.43 -22.86
CA SER A 96 -17.25 4.98 -23.82
C SER A 96 -16.65 4.56 -25.18
N ARG A 97 -15.47 5.07 -25.51
CA ARG A 97 -14.73 4.77 -26.76
C ARG A 97 -13.22 4.89 -26.55
N LEU A 98 -12.44 4.26 -27.43
CA LEU A 98 -10.97 4.36 -27.40
C LEU A 98 -10.46 5.69 -27.98
N THR A 99 -11.13 6.23 -28.99
CA THR A 99 -10.64 7.34 -29.82
C THR A 99 -11.33 8.67 -29.52
N LEU A 100 -10.60 9.79 -29.64
CA LEU A 100 -11.17 11.15 -29.49
C LEU A 100 -12.35 11.37 -30.45
N GLY A 101 -12.10 11.12 -31.75
CA GLY A 101 -13.11 11.24 -32.79
C GLY A 101 -14.16 10.12 -32.72
N ASN A 102 -15.38 10.43 -33.13
CA ASN A 102 -16.51 9.49 -33.21
C ASN A 102 -16.42 8.52 -34.41
N GLN A 103 -15.22 8.36 -34.99
CA GLN A 103 -14.99 7.50 -36.14
C GLN A 103 -14.68 6.08 -35.65
N ARG A 104 -15.53 5.13 -36.01
CA ARG A 104 -15.28 3.71 -35.73
C ARG A 104 -14.15 3.20 -36.63
N LEU A 105 -13.01 2.87 -36.02
CA LEU A 105 -11.89 2.25 -36.71
C LEU A 105 -12.22 0.78 -37.02
N PRO A 106 -12.30 0.34 -38.29
CA PRO A 106 -12.74 -1.02 -38.64
C PRO A 106 -11.82 -2.14 -38.11
N TRP A 107 -10.57 -1.78 -37.82
CA TRP A 107 -9.52 -2.68 -37.33
C TRP A 107 -9.41 -2.69 -35.78
N VAL A 108 -10.15 -1.84 -35.07
CA VAL A 108 -10.24 -1.84 -33.60
C VAL A 108 -11.50 -2.57 -33.15
N ARG A 109 -11.36 -3.52 -32.22
CA ARG A 109 -12.46 -4.33 -31.68
C ARG A 109 -12.43 -4.35 -30.15
N PRO A 110 -13.57 -4.41 -29.46
CA PRO A 110 -13.59 -4.65 -28.01
C PRO A 110 -12.94 -6.00 -27.67
N ASP A 111 -12.16 -6.05 -26.61
CA ASP A 111 -11.60 -7.26 -26.00
C ASP A 111 -12.57 -7.79 -24.94
N PHE A 112 -13.46 -8.68 -25.35
CA PHE A 112 -14.47 -9.28 -24.47
C PHE A 112 -13.86 -10.16 -23.38
N ASP A 113 -12.64 -10.69 -23.57
CA ASP A 113 -11.94 -11.51 -22.58
C ASP A 113 -11.36 -10.67 -21.42
N ARG A 114 -11.21 -9.35 -21.63
CA ARG A 114 -10.64 -8.41 -20.64
C ARG A 114 -11.62 -7.37 -20.11
N TYR A 115 -12.84 -7.31 -20.65
CA TYR A 115 -13.91 -6.52 -20.08
C TYR A 115 -14.33 -7.18 -18.76
N GLN A 116 -13.86 -6.64 -17.64
CA GLN A 116 -14.42 -7.00 -16.33
C GLN A 116 -15.85 -6.48 -16.32
N PHE A 117 -16.80 -7.39 -16.52
CA PHE A 117 -18.20 -7.10 -16.28
C PHE A 117 -18.34 -6.75 -14.80
N ASN A 118 -18.72 -5.50 -14.50
CA ASN A 118 -19.43 -5.24 -13.26
C ASN A 118 -20.78 -5.94 -13.43
N ASP A 119 -21.05 -6.95 -12.61
CA ASP A 119 -22.24 -7.80 -12.63
C ASP A 119 -23.57 -7.05 -12.32
N SER A 120 -23.61 -5.71 -12.38
CA SER A 120 -24.78 -4.89 -12.04
C SER A 120 -25.61 -4.38 -13.22
N ASP A 121 -25.09 -4.41 -14.45
CA ASP A 121 -25.69 -3.67 -15.58
C ASP A 121 -26.32 -4.58 -16.65
N LEU A 122 -26.44 -5.88 -16.38
CA LEU A 122 -27.09 -6.83 -17.28
C LEU A 122 -28.61 -6.84 -17.08
N GLU A 123 -29.26 -5.70 -17.29
CA GLU A 123 -30.68 -5.68 -17.62
C GLU A 123 -31.03 -4.43 -18.45
N ASN A 124 -31.15 -4.68 -19.75
CA ASN A 124 -32.08 -4.05 -20.69
C ASN A 124 -31.49 -3.19 -21.83
N ASN A 125 -31.93 -3.57 -23.04
CA ASN A 125 -31.91 -2.85 -24.32
C ASN A 125 -30.75 -3.12 -25.29
N GLU A 126 -30.96 -4.17 -26.09
CA GLU A 126 -30.50 -4.26 -27.48
C GLU A 126 -31.18 -3.16 -28.33
N GLU A 127 -30.40 -2.57 -29.24
CA GLU A 127 -30.84 -1.77 -30.41
C GLU A 127 -31.50 -0.40 -30.19
N GLU A 128 -30.68 0.65 -29.95
CA GLU A 128 -30.82 1.92 -30.68
C GLU A 128 -29.50 2.72 -30.63
N CYS A 129 -28.81 2.86 -31.78
CA CYS A 129 -27.65 3.75 -31.90
C CYS A 129 -28.11 5.22 -31.88
N LEU A 130 -28.42 5.74 -30.69
CA LEU A 130 -28.65 7.17 -30.48
C LEU A 130 -27.36 7.95 -30.80
N LYS A 131 -27.43 8.81 -31.81
CA LYS A 131 -26.41 9.84 -32.08
C LYS A 131 -26.44 10.87 -30.97
N VAL A 132 -25.78 10.57 -29.86
CA VAL A 132 -25.51 11.54 -28.80
C VAL A 132 -24.49 12.54 -29.34
N ASN A 133 -24.87 13.80 -29.50
CA ASN A 133 -23.93 14.89 -29.69
C ASN A 133 -23.13 15.02 -28.39
N VAL A 134 -21.92 14.44 -28.37
CA VAL A 134 -21.01 14.55 -27.24
C VAL A 134 -20.47 15.97 -27.22
N VAL A 135 -21.15 16.86 -26.49
CA VAL A 135 -20.60 18.17 -26.15
C VAL A 135 -19.38 17.90 -25.26
N HIS A 136 -18.19 18.18 -25.78
CA HIS A 136 -16.96 18.09 -25.01
C HIS A 136 -16.91 19.26 -24.03
N PRO A 137 -16.94 19.01 -22.71
CA PRO A 137 -16.79 20.08 -21.74
C PRO A 137 -15.42 20.73 -21.94
N SER A 138 -15.38 22.06 -21.88
CA SER A 138 -14.14 22.83 -21.93
C SER A 138 -13.16 22.34 -20.86
N LYS A 139 -11.85 22.55 -21.03
CA LYS A 139 -10.85 22.26 -20.00
C LYS A 139 -11.25 22.84 -18.63
N GLU A 140 -11.83 24.03 -18.63
CA GLU A 140 -12.31 24.72 -17.43
C GLU A 140 -13.54 24.04 -16.79
N GLU A 141 -14.47 23.53 -17.59
CA GLU A 141 -15.64 22.78 -17.11
C GLU A 141 -15.22 21.40 -16.56
N ARG A 142 -14.19 20.77 -17.16
CA ARG A 142 -13.59 19.53 -16.66
C ARG A 142 -12.86 19.75 -15.33
N ASP A 143 -12.06 20.80 -15.23
CA ASP A 143 -11.35 21.14 -14.00
C ASP A 143 -12.35 21.45 -12.87
N LYS A 144 -13.45 22.14 -13.20
CA LYS A 144 -14.54 22.38 -12.26
C LYS A 144 -15.26 21.09 -11.84
N HIS A 145 -15.57 20.21 -12.79
CA HIS A 145 -16.18 18.91 -12.48
C HIS A 145 -15.26 18.03 -11.62
N ASN A 146 -13.96 17.99 -11.94
CA ASN A 146 -12.96 17.26 -11.15
C ASN A 146 -12.86 17.82 -9.73
N ALA A 147 -12.87 19.15 -9.59
CA ALA A 147 -12.88 19.81 -8.28
C ALA A 147 -14.16 19.49 -7.51
N GLU A 148 -15.33 19.49 -8.16
CA GLU A 148 -16.60 19.11 -7.55
C GLU A 148 -16.61 17.64 -7.10
N GLN A 149 -16.13 16.71 -7.93
CA GLN A 149 -16.00 15.29 -7.57
C GLN A 149 -15.02 15.09 -6.40
N MET A 150 -13.88 15.79 -6.41
CA MET A 150 -12.92 15.75 -5.33
C MET A 150 -13.53 16.25 -4.01
N MET A 151 -14.33 17.33 -4.06
CA MET A 151 -15.05 17.83 -2.88
C MET A 151 -16.10 16.82 -2.38
N LEU A 152 -16.76 16.08 -3.26
CA LEU A 152 -17.73 15.04 -2.86
C LEU A 152 -17.02 13.87 -2.17
N ILE A 153 -15.89 13.40 -2.70
CA ILE A 153 -15.08 12.35 -2.08
C ILE A 153 -14.60 12.80 -0.71
N ASP A 154 -14.03 14.00 -0.59
CA ASP A 154 -13.59 14.56 0.68
C ASP A 154 -14.75 14.67 1.69
N ALA A 155 -15.96 15.03 1.22
CA ALA A 155 -17.16 15.09 2.05
C ALA A 155 -17.62 13.70 2.52
N GLU A 156 -17.62 12.69 1.64
CA GLU A 156 -17.93 11.30 1.98
C GLU A 156 -16.94 10.72 3.00
N GLU A 157 -15.63 10.96 2.80
CA GLU A 157 -14.58 10.56 3.74
C GLU A 157 -14.77 11.26 5.10
N TRP A 158 -15.10 12.55 5.10
CA TRP A 158 -15.38 13.31 6.30
C TRP A 158 -16.62 12.80 7.04
N GLU A 159 -17.69 12.47 6.32
CA GLU A 159 -18.89 11.87 6.91
C GLU A 159 -18.62 10.48 7.50
N ALA A 160 -17.82 9.66 6.81
CA ALA A 160 -17.38 8.37 7.34
C ALA A 160 -16.56 8.53 8.63
N PHE A 161 -15.65 9.51 8.66
CA PHE A 161 -14.89 9.86 9.85
C PHE A 161 -15.77 10.39 10.99
N LEU A 162 -16.73 11.27 10.71
CA LEU A 162 -17.69 11.75 11.72
C LEU A 162 -18.53 10.61 12.26
N ASN A 163 -18.98 9.68 11.41
CA ASN A 163 -19.72 8.50 11.84
C ASN A 163 -18.86 7.55 12.69
N LEU A 164 -17.54 7.53 12.48
CA LEU A 164 -16.59 6.85 13.35
C LEU A 164 -16.51 7.50 14.74
N ILE A 165 -16.42 8.84 14.80
CA ILE A 165 -16.36 9.61 16.06
C ILE A 165 -17.70 9.62 16.81
N LYS A 166 -18.84 9.53 16.12
CA LYS A 166 -20.15 9.43 16.78
C LYS A 166 -20.29 8.19 17.65
N ASN A 167 -19.48 7.16 17.44
CA ASN A 167 -19.49 5.96 18.26
C ASN A 167 -18.55 6.11 19.48
N PRO A 168 -19.08 6.30 20.70
CA PRO A 168 -18.25 6.48 21.89
C PRO A 168 -17.36 5.25 22.18
N LEU A 169 -17.81 4.05 21.80
CA LEU A 169 -17.02 2.82 21.94
C LEU A 169 -15.78 2.85 21.03
N THR A 170 -15.92 3.37 19.81
CA THR A 170 -14.80 3.51 18.88
C THR A 170 -13.77 4.52 19.37
N ILE A 171 -14.22 5.66 19.91
CA ILE A 171 -13.33 6.64 20.56
C ILE A 171 -12.59 5.98 21.73
N TYR A 172 -13.30 5.26 22.59
CA TYR A 172 -12.69 4.56 23.73
C TYR A 172 -11.59 3.58 23.28
N LEU A 173 -11.88 2.71 22.30
CA LEU A 173 -10.92 1.74 21.79
C LEU A 173 -9.71 2.41 21.14
N PHE A 174 -9.91 3.51 20.41
CA PHE A 174 -8.84 4.29 19.84
C PHE A 174 -7.94 4.90 20.93
N LEU A 175 -8.53 5.60 21.91
CA LEU A 175 -7.80 6.20 23.02
C LEU A 175 -7.06 5.15 23.83
N PHE A 176 -7.68 3.99 24.07
CA PHE A 176 -7.03 2.87 24.74
C PHE A 176 -5.77 2.42 24.00
N ASN A 177 -5.84 2.25 22.67
CA ASN A 177 -4.68 1.90 21.86
C ASN A 177 -3.59 2.98 21.86
N VAL A 178 -3.97 4.26 21.88
CA VAL A 178 -3.02 5.39 22.01
C VAL A 178 -2.31 5.35 23.36
N VAL A 179 -3.05 5.12 24.45
CA VAL A 179 -2.48 4.99 25.80
C VAL A 179 -1.52 3.79 25.88
N GLN A 180 -1.88 2.65 25.28
CA GLN A 180 -1.01 1.48 25.20
C GLN A 180 0.29 1.79 24.46
N PHE A 181 0.21 2.40 23.28
CA PHE A 181 1.37 2.78 22.49
C PHE A 181 2.27 3.75 23.26
N ALA A 182 1.70 4.81 23.84
CA ALA A 182 2.44 5.79 24.62
C ALA A 182 3.10 5.16 25.86
N GLY A 183 2.41 4.25 26.55
CA GLY A 183 2.94 3.52 27.71
C GLY A 183 4.16 2.67 27.37
N TYR A 184 4.06 1.84 26.31
CA TYR A 184 5.19 1.03 25.87
C TYR A 184 6.35 1.88 25.32
N LEU A 185 6.06 2.93 24.55
CA LEU A 185 7.08 3.84 24.05
C LEU A 185 7.83 4.52 25.19
N TYR A 186 7.12 4.95 26.23
CA TYR A 186 7.72 5.53 27.42
C TYR A 186 8.63 4.53 28.16
N VAL A 187 8.15 3.31 28.42
CA VAL A 187 8.94 2.28 29.12
C VAL A 187 10.22 1.96 28.33
N CYS A 188 10.10 1.75 27.02
CA CYS A 188 11.25 1.50 26.15
C CYS A 188 12.23 2.68 26.12
N GLY A 189 11.74 3.90 25.92
CA GLY A 189 12.56 5.10 25.87
C GLY A 189 13.27 5.37 27.20
N ALA A 190 12.56 5.23 28.32
CA ALA A 190 13.12 5.39 29.65
C ALA A 190 14.17 4.31 29.95
N LEU A 191 13.93 3.05 29.55
CA LEU A 191 14.89 1.95 29.69
C LEU A 191 16.17 2.24 28.90
N VAL A 192 16.06 2.61 27.62
CA VAL A 192 17.22 2.97 26.78
C VAL A 192 17.99 4.14 27.38
N TYR A 193 17.28 5.21 27.77
CA TYR A 193 17.89 6.37 28.40
C TYR A 193 18.63 5.98 29.69
N GLY A 194 18.00 5.21 30.57
CA GLY A 194 18.60 4.81 31.84
C GLY A 194 19.79 3.86 31.67
N LEU A 195 19.77 2.98 30.68
CA LEU A 195 20.92 2.14 30.32
C LEU A 195 22.13 2.96 29.85
N MET A 196 21.89 4.10 29.18
CA MET A 196 22.96 4.99 28.74
C MET A 196 23.51 5.90 29.85
N GLN A 197 22.66 6.31 30.79
CA GLN A 197 23.00 7.33 31.79
C GLN A 197 23.46 6.77 33.14
N TYR A 198 22.82 5.71 33.65
CA TYR A 198 23.07 5.24 35.01
C TYR A 198 24.27 4.30 35.08
N LYS A 199 25.19 4.61 36.00
CA LYS A 199 26.28 3.71 36.42
C LYS A 199 25.74 2.58 37.31
N GLU A 200 26.47 1.47 37.38
CA GLU A 200 26.05 0.21 38.02
C GLU A 200 25.39 0.36 39.40
N VAL A 201 25.85 1.28 40.25
CA VAL A 201 25.33 1.50 41.61
C VAL A 201 23.88 2.04 41.64
N HIS A 202 23.48 2.83 40.65
CA HIS A 202 22.14 3.44 40.59
C HIS A 202 21.16 2.66 39.70
N LYS A 203 21.60 1.57 39.06
CA LYS A 203 20.76 0.78 38.15
C LYS A 203 19.67 -0.02 38.87
N ILE A 204 19.90 -0.46 40.11
CA ILE A 204 18.90 -1.25 40.87
C ILE A 204 17.59 -0.47 41.09
N PRO A 205 17.58 0.70 41.77
CA PRO A 205 16.34 1.44 41.99
C PRO A 205 15.70 1.93 40.67
N PHE A 206 16.53 2.17 39.65
CA PHE A 206 16.04 2.49 38.31
C PHE A 206 15.29 1.30 37.66
N TYR A 207 15.84 0.10 37.74
CA TYR A 207 15.20 -1.09 37.18
C TYR A 207 13.92 -1.45 37.92
N GLU A 208 13.90 -1.39 39.25
CA GLU A 208 12.67 -1.56 40.05
C GLU A 208 11.60 -0.56 39.64
N TRP A 209 12.00 0.70 39.45
CA TRP A 209 11.12 1.75 38.95
C TRP A 209 10.57 1.40 37.55
N ILE A 210 11.40 1.01 36.58
CA ILE A 210 10.89 0.63 35.24
C ILE A 210 9.99 -0.60 35.26
N ILE A 211 10.33 -1.62 36.07
CA ILE A 211 9.57 -2.88 36.18
C ILE A 211 8.12 -2.62 36.54
N ASP A 212 7.85 -1.76 37.53
CA ASP A 212 6.49 -1.46 37.96
C ASP A 212 5.65 -0.85 36.83
N ARG A 213 6.24 0.02 36.01
CA ARG A 213 5.54 0.61 34.84
C ARG A 213 5.31 -0.42 33.75
N LEU A 214 6.28 -1.29 33.50
CA LEU A 214 6.15 -2.37 32.52
C LEU A 214 4.99 -3.31 32.91
N VAL A 215 4.90 -3.69 34.18
CA VAL A 215 3.80 -4.51 34.71
C VAL A 215 2.46 -3.82 34.55
N PHE A 216 2.37 -2.52 34.86
CA PHE A 216 1.13 -1.76 34.71
C PHE A 216 0.62 -1.75 33.25
N VAL A 217 1.49 -1.43 32.29
CA VAL A 217 1.13 -1.42 30.86
C VAL A 217 0.75 -2.84 30.37
N GLN A 218 1.43 -3.86 30.93
CA GLN A 218 1.14 -5.26 30.62
C GLN A 218 -0.23 -5.72 31.15
N ILE A 219 -0.61 -5.32 32.37
CA ILE A 219 -1.94 -5.60 32.92
C ILE A 219 -3.02 -4.93 32.06
N LEU A 220 -2.81 -3.67 31.68
CA LEU A 220 -3.76 -2.99 30.80
C LEU A 220 -3.89 -3.72 29.46
N SER A 221 -2.81 -4.30 28.91
CA SER A 221 -2.85 -5.01 27.63
C SER A 221 -3.72 -6.26 27.62
N ILE A 222 -4.03 -6.84 28.79
CA ILE A 222 -4.97 -7.97 28.93
C ILE A 222 -6.41 -7.54 28.53
N LEU A 223 -6.73 -6.25 28.65
CA LEU A 223 -8.04 -5.73 28.25
C LEU A 223 -8.25 -5.78 26.72
N GLU A 224 -7.19 -5.87 25.91
CA GLU A 224 -7.30 -5.89 24.44
C GLU A 224 -7.98 -7.16 23.90
N PRO A 225 -7.56 -8.39 24.28
CA PRO A 225 -8.34 -9.59 24.00
C PRO A 225 -9.74 -9.59 24.63
N LEU A 226 -9.92 -8.95 25.79
CA LEU A 226 -11.23 -8.85 26.42
C LEU A 226 -12.19 -8.01 25.57
N HIS A 227 -11.75 -6.85 25.04
CA HIS A 227 -12.52 -6.05 24.10
C HIS A 227 -12.91 -6.84 22.85
N ALA A 228 -11.99 -7.67 22.33
CA ALA A 228 -12.27 -8.55 21.20
C ALA A 228 -13.30 -9.64 21.56
N SER A 229 -13.19 -10.24 22.75
CA SER A 229 -14.11 -11.27 23.24
C SER A 229 -15.52 -10.75 23.54
N LEU A 230 -15.64 -9.46 23.88
CA LEU A 230 -16.92 -8.78 24.12
C LEU A 230 -17.61 -8.35 22.83
N GLY A 231 -17.02 -8.62 21.65
CA GLY A 231 -17.60 -8.29 20.35
C GLY A 231 -17.59 -6.79 20.02
N TRP A 232 -16.78 -6.00 20.72
CA TRP A 232 -16.67 -4.56 20.50
C TRP A 232 -15.91 -4.20 19.21
N ILE A 233 -15.23 -5.17 18.62
CA ILE A 233 -14.51 -5.06 17.36
C ILE A 233 -15.37 -5.63 16.24
N ARG A 234 -15.72 -4.81 15.25
CA ARG A 234 -16.51 -5.26 14.09
C ARG A 234 -15.71 -6.26 13.25
N GLY A 235 -16.16 -7.52 13.23
CA GLY A 235 -15.81 -8.51 12.19
C GLY A 235 -14.52 -9.30 12.37
N GLY A 236 -13.84 -9.26 13.52
CA GLY A 236 -12.62 -10.03 13.77
C GLY A 236 -12.81 -11.13 14.80
N SER A 237 -12.32 -12.34 14.52
CA SER A 237 -12.10 -13.34 15.56
C SER A 237 -11.18 -12.75 16.65
N ALA A 238 -11.30 -13.15 17.91
CA ALA A 238 -10.40 -12.66 18.97
C ALA A 238 -8.93 -13.14 18.79
N LEU A 239 -8.68 -14.02 17.82
CA LEU A 239 -7.40 -14.66 17.53
C LEU A 239 -6.25 -13.66 17.27
N PRO A 240 -6.39 -12.63 16.40
CA PRO A 240 -5.31 -11.69 16.14
C PRO A 240 -4.92 -10.90 17.39
N SER A 241 -5.89 -10.44 18.20
CA SER A 241 -5.62 -9.72 19.44
C SER A 241 -4.90 -10.60 20.47
N VAL A 242 -5.21 -11.89 20.54
CA VAL A 242 -4.51 -12.86 21.40
C VAL A 242 -3.07 -13.08 20.93
N PHE A 243 -2.84 -13.28 19.63
CA PHE A 243 -1.49 -13.44 19.08
C PHE A 243 -0.65 -12.16 19.25
N GLN A 244 -1.26 -10.99 19.07
CA GLN A 244 -0.62 -9.70 19.27
C GLN A 244 -0.22 -9.50 20.74
N LEU A 245 -1.11 -9.81 21.69
CA LEU A 245 -0.79 -9.78 23.11
C LEU A 245 0.34 -10.77 23.43
N PHE A 246 0.27 -12.00 22.91
CA PHE A 246 1.28 -13.02 23.16
C PHE A 246 2.68 -12.58 22.69
N GLY A 247 2.78 -12.06 21.47
CA GLY A 247 4.06 -11.58 20.93
C GLY A 247 4.69 -10.48 21.77
N ARG A 248 3.90 -9.48 22.20
CA ARG A 248 4.38 -8.40 23.07
C ARG A 248 4.70 -8.88 24.49
N SER A 249 3.90 -9.80 25.03
CA SER A 249 4.11 -10.39 26.35
C SER A 249 5.42 -11.18 26.42
N LEU A 250 5.76 -11.91 25.35
CA LEU A 250 7.03 -12.63 25.27
C LEU A 250 8.23 -11.68 25.26
N PHE A 251 8.16 -10.59 24.51
CA PHE A 251 9.18 -9.55 24.53
C PHE A 251 9.33 -8.90 25.92
N CYS A 252 8.21 -8.52 26.55
CA CYS A 252 8.22 -7.92 27.88
C CYS A 252 8.73 -8.90 28.95
N PHE A 253 8.44 -10.19 28.82
CA PHE A 253 8.96 -11.24 29.70
C PHE A 253 10.49 -11.35 29.60
N VAL A 254 11.03 -11.36 28.38
CA VAL A 254 12.50 -11.39 28.18
C VAL A 254 13.15 -10.14 28.77
N LEU A 255 12.57 -8.96 28.57
CA LEU A 255 13.05 -7.71 29.19
C LEU A 255 13.01 -7.77 30.71
N TYR A 256 11.90 -8.22 31.29
CA TYR A 256 11.76 -8.39 32.74
C TYR A 256 12.82 -9.35 33.29
N CYS A 257 13.01 -10.51 32.66
CA CYS A 257 14.05 -11.46 33.06
C CYS A 257 15.46 -10.86 32.96
N HIS A 258 15.74 -10.08 31.91
CA HIS A 258 17.02 -9.42 31.74
C HIS A 258 17.29 -8.39 32.86
N MET A 259 16.29 -7.57 33.20
CA MET A 259 16.38 -6.60 34.28
C MET A 259 16.55 -7.29 35.64
N LEU A 260 15.76 -8.33 35.92
CA LEU A 260 15.85 -9.07 37.18
C LEU A 260 17.22 -9.74 37.35
N ASN A 261 17.76 -10.36 36.29
CA ASN A 261 19.10 -10.94 36.32
C ASN A 261 20.18 -9.85 36.54
N SER A 262 20.01 -8.68 35.94
CA SER A 262 20.92 -7.55 36.14
C SER A 262 20.88 -7.04 37.59
N ILE A 263 19.69 -6.92 38.20
CA ILE A 263 19.53 -6.57 39.62
C ILE A 263 20.25 -7.59 40.51
N LEU A 264 19.99 -8.89 40.31
CA LEU A 264 20.60 -9.97 41.09
C LEU A 264 22.13 -9.95 41.01
N ARG A 265 22.70 -9.73 39.81
CA ARG A 265 24.15 -9.60 39.61
C ARG A 265 24.71 -8.40 40.38
N LEU A 266 24.04 -7.25 40.31
CA LEU A 266 24.49 -6.04 40.99
C LEU A 266 24.43 -6.18 42.51
N GLN A 267 23.41 -6.83 43.04
CA GLN A 267 23.31 -7.16 44.46
C GLN A 267 24.43 -8.11 44.90
N LEU A 268 24.70 -9.18 44.14
CA LEU A 268 25.78 -10.13 44.45
C LEU A 268 27.16 -9.46 44.43
N ILE A 269 27.41 -8.56 43.47
CA ILE A 269 28.65 -7.77 43.41
C ILE A 269 28.74 -6.85 44.65
N GLY A 270 27.65 -6.17 45.00
CA GLY A 270 27.58 -5.33 46.21
C GLY A 270 27.90 -6.11 47.49
N PHE A 271 27.31 -7.31 47.66
CA PHE A 271 27.61 -8.19 48.79
C PHE A 271 29.06 -8.68 48.79
N SER A 272 29.63 -8.99 47.61
CA SER A 272 31.03 -9.40 47.48
C SER A 272 31.98 -8.28 47.90
N PHE A 273 31.77 -7.05 47.43
CA PHE A 273 32.57 -5.89 47.83
C PHE A 273 32.45 -5.57 49.33
N HIS A 274 31.24 -5.66 49.89
CA HIS A 274 31.05 -5.45 51.33
C HIS A 274 31.76 -6.53 52.15
N GLY A 275 31.67 -7.80 51.73
CA GLY A 275 32.35 -8.92 52.37
C GLY A 275 33.87 -8.87 52.27
N VAL A 276 34.43 -8.37 51.16
CA VAL A 276 35.88 -8.12 51.01
C VAL A 276 36.33 -6.95 51.89
N SER A 277 35.53 -5.88 51.97
CA SER A 277 35.82 -4.71 52.83
C SER A 277 35.84 -5.09 54.32
N LEU A 278 34.88 -5.89 54.78
CA LEU A 278 34.85 -6.43 56.15
C LEU A 278 36.06 -7.31 56.46
N LYS A 279 36.46 -8.21 55.55
CA LYS A 279 37.66 -9.04 55.72
C LYS A 279 38.94 -8.20 55.78
N LEU A 280 39.04 -7.14 54.98
CA LEU A 280 40.20 -6.22 55.03
C LEU A 280 40.22 -5.42 56.34
N LEU A 281 39.06 -5.00 56.85
CA LEU A 281 38.96 -4.33 58.14
C LEU A 281 39.39 -5.26 59.30
N ASP A 282 38.98 -6.53 59.28
CA ASP A 282 39.37 -7.53 60.27
C ASP A 282 40.89 -7.81 60.24
N ILE A 283 41.49 -7.88 59.04
CA ILE A 283 42.95 -8.02 58.89
C ILE A 283 43.68 -6.79 59.46
N HIS A 284 43.16 -5.59 59.20
CA HIS A 284 43.76 -4.34 59.68
C HIS A 284 43.66 -4.19 61.21
N ILE A 285 42.56 -4.63 61.84
CA ILE A 285 42.41 -4.67 63.30
C ILE A 285 43.37 -5.70 63.91
N THR A 286 43.54 -6.86 63.28
CA THR A 286 44.44 -7.92 63.76
C THR A 286 45.91 -7.48 63.72
N PHE A 287 46.31 -6.70 62.71
CA PHE A 287 47.67 -6.15 62.59
C PHE A 287 47.99 -5.03 63.58
N TYR A 288 46.99 -4.33 64.13
CA TYR A 288 47.19 -3.27 65.13
C TYR A 288 47.25 -3.80 66.57
N HIS A 289 46.92 -5.07 66.78
CA HIS A 289 46.90 -5.71 68.10
C HIS A 289 48.12 -6.62 68.37
N TYR A 290 49.11 -6.61 67.48
CA TYR A 290 50.44 -7.21 67.62
C TYR A 290 51.52 -6.13 67.58
#